data_AF-A0A7K2LSQ2-F1
#
_entry.id   AF-A0A7K2LSQ2-F1
#
_cell.length_a   1.000
_cell.length_b   1.000
_cell.length_c   1.000
_cell.angle_alpha   90.00
_cell.angle_beta   90.00
_cell.angle_gamma   90.00
#
_symmetry.space_group_name_H-M   'P 1'
#
loop_
_entity.id
_entity.type
_entity.pdbx_description
1 polymer ?
#
loop_
_entity_poly.entity_id
_entity_poly.type
_entity_poly.pdbx_seq_one_letter_code
_entity_poly.pdbx_strand_id
1 'polypeptide(L)'
;RTPEWTDLAHRLFAGRGIAVAPPAPLAVGVEEFERLMAKTGHPVLAVVGFPPLPRTVVRPLVDPVPLSPVSLVWRRGLAHPALDAVRRAAAELAAEEGWLRRPENGWIPAIDVSVNSVQD
;
A
#
# COMPACT_ATOMS: atom_id res chain seq x y z
N ARG A 1 -3.36 -7.01 -15.96
CA ARG A 1 -2.55 -7.54 -14.84
C ARG A 1 -1.50 -6.50 -14.52
N THR A 2 -1.17 -6.33 -13.25
CA THR A 2 -0.20 -5.34 -12.80
C THR A 2 0.93 -6.07 -12.05
N PRO A 3 1.94 -6.58 -12.78
CA PRO A 3 3.03 -7.39 -12.20
C PRO A 3 3.74 -6.70 -11.03
N GLU A 4 3.82 -5.38 -11.08
CA GLU A 4 4.45 -4.53 -10.06
C GLU A 4 3.72 -4.66 -8.72
N TRP A 5 2.39 -4.76 -8.74
CA TRP A 5 1.58 -4.96 -7.53
C TRP A 5 1.72 -6.37 -6.99
N THR A 6 1.83 -7.37 -7.87
CA THR A 6 2.12 -8.74 -7.45
C THR A 6 3.51 -8.83 -6.82
N ASP A 7 4.53 -8.19 -7.39
CA ASP A 7 5.88 -8.14 -6.80
C ASP A 7 5.89 -7.43 -5.44
N LEU A 8 5.21 -6.28 -5.33
CA LEU A 8 5.03 -5.59 -4.06
C LEU A 8 4.41 -6.50 -3.00
N ALA A 9 3.36 -7.26 -3.34
CA ALA A 9 2.73 -8.20 -2.41
C ALA A 9 3.73 -9.29 -1.94
N HIS A 10 4.54 -9.86 -2.83
CA HIS A 10 5.55 -10.85 -2.44
C HIS A 10 6.58 -10.26 -1.47
N ARG A 11 7.09 -9.06 -1.75
CA ARG A 11 8.07 -8.37 -0.89
C ARG A 11 7.47 -7.97 0.44
N LEU A 12 6.21 -7.53 0.43
CA LEU A 12 5.45 -7.21 1.63
C LEU A 12 5.27 -8.48 2.48
N PHE A 13 4.85 -9.60 1.91
CA PHE A 13 4.56 -10.82 2.68
C PHE A 13 5.77 -11.69 3.05
N ALA A 14 6.96 -11.41 2.51
CA ALA A 14 8.17 -12.17 2.79
C ALA A 14 8.44 -12.32 4.30
N GLY A 15 8.65 -13.56 4.74
CA GLY A 15 8.97 -13.89 6.14
C GLY A 15 7.78 -13.88 7.11
N ARG A 16 6.53 -13.71 6.64
CA ARG A 16 5.34 -13.58 7.50
C ARG A 16 4.37 -14.75 7.45
N GLY A 17 4.72 -15.83 6.76
CA GLY A 17 3.84 -17.00 6.59
C GLY A 17 2.57 -16.71 5.77
N ILE A 18 2.55 -15.60 5.01
CA ILE A 18 1.46 -15.23 4.13
C ILE A 18 1.85 -15.61 2.70
N ALA A 19 1.01 -16.41 2.04
CA ALA A 19 1.18 -16.81 0.65
C ALA A 19 0.23 -16.02 -0.25
N VAL A 20 0.73 -15.59 -1.41
CA VAL A 20 -0.12 -14.96 -2.44
C VAL A 20 -1.05 -16.04 -3.01
N ALA A 21 -2.35 -15.74 -3.04
CA ALA A 21 -3.35 -16.64 -3.58
C ALA A 21 -3.13 -16.89 -5.08
N PRO A 22 -3.55 -18.07 -5.61
CA PRO A 22 -3.55 -18.31 -7.05
C PRO A 22 -4.31 -17.22 -7.82
N PRO A 23 -3.92 -16.90 -9.06
CA PRO A 23 -4.62 -15.91 -9.87
C PRO A 23 -6.12 -16.21 -10.00
N ALA A 24 -6.94 -15.20 -9.73
CA ALA A 24 -8.38 -15.24 -9.91
C ALA A 24 -8.82 -14.39 -11.11
N PRO A 25 -10.00 -14.66 -11.70
CA PRO A 25 -10.64 -13.74 -12.63
C PRO A 25 -10.79 -12.34 -11.99
N LEU A 26 -10.71 -11.31 -12.82
CA LEU A 26 -11.00 -9.95 -12.37
C LEU A 26 -12.49 -9.88 -12.00
N ALA A 27 -12.80 -9.62 -10.73
CA ALA A 27 -14.16 -9.36 -10.31
C ALA A 27 -14.53 -7.90 -10.59
N VAL A 28 -15.58 -7.68 -11.38
CA VAL A 28 -16.14 -6.37 -11.69
C VAL A 28 -17.46 -6.21 -10.95
N GLY A 29 -17.51 -5.27 -10.02
CA GLY A 29 -18.70 -5.01 -9.21
C GLY A 29 -18.86 -5.95 -8.02
N VAL A 30 -19.91 -5.71 -7.24
CA VAL A 30 -20.16 -6.36 -5.94
C VAL A 30 -20.54 -7.82 -6.12
N GLU A 31 -21.43 -8.13 -7.07
CA GLU A 31 -21.97 -9.48 -7.28
C GLU A 31 -20.90 -10.46 -7.76
N GLU A 32 -20.00 -10.02 -8.65
CA GLU A 32 -18.89 -10.86 -9.11
C GLU A 32 -17.87 -11.08 -7.99
N PHE A 33 -17.60 -10.04 -7.20
CA PHE A 33 -16.69 -10.15 -6.07
C PHE A 33 -17.24 -11.09 -5.00
N GLU A 34 -18.53 -11.01 -4.65
CA GLU A 34 -19.19 -11.94 -3.73
C GLU A 34 -19.09 -13.38 -4.21
N ARG A 35 -19.37 -13.63 -5.50
CA ARG A 35 -19.26 -14.97 -6.10
C ARG A 35 -17.83 -15.50 -6.00
N LEU A 36 -16.84 -14.65 -6.26
CA LEU A 36 -15.43 -15.01 -6.17
C LEU A 36 -15.02 -15.33 -4.73
N MET A 37 -15.44 -14.52 -3.78
CA MET A 37 -15.17 -14.73 -2.35
C MET A 37 -15.84 -16.00 -1.83
N ALA A 38 -17.09 -16.26 -2.21
CA ALA A 38 -17.80 -17.49 -1.86
C ALA A 38 -17.14 -18.74 -2.45
N LYS A 39 -16.58 -18.64 -3.66
CA LYS A 39 -15.91 -19.77 -4.34
C LYS A 39 -14.50 -20.05 -3.79
N THR A 40 -13.72 -19.00 -3.50
CA THR A 40 -12.29 -19.15 -3.18
C THR A 40 -12.00 -19.08 -1.69
N GLY A 41 -12.75 -18.27 -0.94
CA GLY A 41 -12.49 -18.02 0.47
C GLY A 41 -11.16 -17.31 0.76
N HIS A 42 -10.42 -16.86 -0.26
CA HIS A 42 -9.13 -16.19 -0.07
C HIS A 42 -9.34 -14.75 0.44
N PRO A 43 -8.69 -14.35 1.55
CA PRO A 43 -8.71 -12.95 1.97
C PRO A 43 -8.10 -12.03 0.89
N VAL A 44 -8.66 -10.83 0.75
CA VAL A 44 -8.19 -9.82 -0.20
C VAL A 44 -7.71 -8.60 0.57
N LEU A 45 -6.54 -8.06 0.20
CA LEU A 45 -6.13 -6.74 0.65
C LEU A 45 -6.99 -5.68 -0.02
N ALA A 46 -7.70 -4.89 0.78
CA ALA A 46 -8.55 -3.81 0.31
C ALA A 46 -8.07 -2.47 0.87
N VAL A 47 -8.34 -1.38 0.14
CA VAL A 47 -8.07 -0.02 0.61
C VAL A 47 -9.01 0.35 1.76
N VAL A 48 -8.60 1.32 2.57
CA VAL A 48 -9.48 1.93 3.58
C VAL A 48 -10.72 2.52 2.88
N GLY A 49 -11.91 2.22 3.40
CA GLY A 49 -13.18 2.64 2.81
C GLY A 49 -13.75 1.68 1.75
N PHE A 50 -13.16 0.50 1.56
CA PHE A 50 -13.77 -0.54 0.73
C PHE A 50 -15.18 -0.89 1.24
N PRO A 51 -16.19 -0.95 0.35
CA PRO A 51 -17.57 -1.14 0.78
C PRO A 51 -17.77 -2.49 1.48
N PRO A 52 -18.66 -2.57 2.48
CA PRO A 52 -18.98 -3.85 3.09
C PRO A 52 -19.62 -4.77 2.05
N LEU A 53 -19.16 -6.02 1.98
CA LEU A 53 -19.77 -7.04 1.13
C LEU A 53 -20.56 -8.04 1.99
N PRO A 54 -21.74 -8.47 1.55
CA PRO A 54 -22.49 -9.56 2.15
C PRO A 54 -21.61 -10.77 2.50
N ARG A 55 -21.82 -11.31 3.71
CA ARG A 55 -21.12 -12.51 4.23
C ARG A 55 -19.61 -12.37 4.38
N THR A 56 -19.06 -11.16 4.24
CA THR A 56 -17.65 -10.86 4.50
C THR A 56 -17.51 -9.97 5.73
N VAL A 57 -16.28 -9.86 6.25
CA VAL A 57 -15.91 -8.88 7.26
C VAL A 57 -14.65 -8.15 6.80
N VAL A 58 -14.64 -6.83 6.99
CA VAL A 58 -13.42 -6.02 6.81
C VAL A 58 -12.67 -6.01 8.12
N ARG A 59 -11.39 -6.38 8.07
CA ARG A 59 -10.49 -6.40 9.23
C ARG A 59 -9.29 -5.49 8.92
N PRO A 60 -9.04 -4.45 9.73
CA PRO A 60 -7.88 -3.60 9.52
C PRO A 60 -6.60 -4.36 9.92
N LEU A 61 -5.53 -4.17 9.16
CA LEU A 61 -4.20 -4.69 9.48
C LEU A 61 -3.48 -3.64 10.34
N VAL A 62 -3.51 -3.84 11.66
CA VAL A 62 -3.05 -2.83 12.63
C VAL A 62 -1.83 -3.24 13.47
N ASP A 63 -1.50 -4.53 13.51
CA ASP A 63 -0.37 -5.03 14.30
C ASP A 63 0.33 -6.21 13.59
N PRO A 64 1.39 -5.94 12.82
CA PRO A 64 1.89 -4.63 12.41
C PRO A 64 1.13 -4.03 11.22
N VAL A 65 1.08 -2.69 11.12
CA VAL A 65 0.56 -1.98 9.93
C VAL A 65 1.53 -2.17 8.76
N PRO A 66 1.10 -2.70 7.60
CA PRO A 66 1.90 -2.71 6.38
C PRO A 66 2.09 -1.29 5.84
N LEU A 67 3.32 -0.92 5.56
CA LEU A 67 3.69 0.38 5.01
C LEU A 67 4.31 0.20 3.62
N SER A 68 3.89 1.07 2.70
CA SER A 68 4.46 1.22 1.37
C SER A 68 4.80 2.70 1.17
N PRO A 69 6.05 3.05 0.83
CA PRO A 69 6.42 4.43 0.59
C PRO A 69 5.67 4.99 -0.63
N VAL A 70 5.29 6.26 -0.55
CA VAL A 70 4.78 7.02 -1.70
C VAL A 70 5.84 8.05 -2.05
N SER A 71 6.37 7.98 -3.28
CA SER A 71 7.46 8.83 -3.74
C SER A 71 7.00 9.80 -4.80
N LEU A 72 7.43 11.07 -4.68
CA LEU A 72 7.34 12.05 -5.76
C LEU A 72 8.59 11.94 -6.63
N VAL A 73 8.42 11.71 -7.93
CA VAL A 73 9.53 11.57 -8.90
C VAL A 73 9.42 12.60 -10.01
N TRP A 74 10.56 13.12 -10.47
CA TRP A 74 10.62 14.08 -11.58
C TRP A 74 11.91 13.89 -12.39
N ARG A 75 11.96 14.51 -13.57
CA ARG A 75 13.14 14.45 -14.44
C ARG A 75 14.33 15.13 -13.77
N ARG A 76 15.48 14.45 -13.77
CA ARG A 76 16.75 15.04 -13.31
C ARG A 76 17.03 16.35 -14.04
N GLY A 77 17.42 17.39 -13.28
CA GLY A 77 17.72 18.72 -13.82
C GLY A 77 16.49 19.59 -14.11
N LEU A 78 15.27 19.11 -13.90
CA LEU A 78 14.08 19.95 -13.99
C LEU A 78 14.07 20.96 -12.83
N ALA A 79 14.21 22.24 -13.15
CA ALA A 79 13.98 23.36 -12.23
C ALA A 79 12.70 24.07 -12.65
N HIS A 80 11.66 24.02 -11.82
CA HIS A 80 10.37 24.64 -12.11
C HIS A 80 9.68 25.11 -10.82
N PRO A 81 9.21 26.37 -10.72
CA PRO A 81 8.61 26.89 -9.49
C PRO A 81 7.42 26.07 -8.97
N ALA A 82 6.62 25.49 -9.87
CA ALA A 82 5.51 24.62 -9.46
C ALA A 82 5.98 23.31 -8.80
N LEU A 83 7.13 22.75 -9.20
CA LEU A 83 7.70 21.59 -8.53
C LEU A 83 8.15 21.95 -7.11
N ASP A 84 8.75 23.12 -6.93
CA ASP A 84 9.13 23.62 -5.60
C ASP A 84 7.91 23.86 -4.71
N ALA A 85 6.81 24.36 -5.29
CA ALA A 85 5.56 24.52 -4.57
C ALA A 85 4.99 23.17 -4.08
N VAL A 86 4.97 22.14 -4.94
CA VAL A 86 4.50 20.79 -4.56
C VAL A 86 5.40 20.18 -3.48
N ARG A 87 6.73 20.29 -3.63
CA ARG A 87 7.69 19.76 -2.65
C ARG A 87 7.53 20.41 -1.28
N ARG A 88 7.34 21.73 -1.23
CA ARG A 88 7.10 22.48 0.01
C ARG A 88 5.79 22.05 0.66
N ALA A 89 4.69 22.02 -0.09
CA ALA A 89 3.39 21.60 0.44
C ALA A 89 3.42 20.16 0.99
N ALA A 90 4.09 19.25 0.27
CA ALA A 90 4.27 17.88 0.74
C ALA A 90 5.11 17.80 2.02
N ALA A 91 6.17 18.60 2.15
CA ALA A 91 6.99 18.64 3.35
C ALA A 91 6.25 19.24 4.55
N GLU A 92 5.49 20.30 4.34
CA GLU A 92 4.65 20.94 5.38
C GLU A 92 3.63 19.94 5.93
N LEU A 93 2.85 19.29 5.04
CA LEU A 93 1.87 18.27 5.43
C LEU A 93 2.53 17.04 6.07
N ALA A 94 3.67 16.59 5.54
CA ALA A 94 4.38 15.45 6.12
C ALA A 94 4.89 15.72 7.54
N ALA A 95 5.29 16.96 7.84
CA ALA A 95 5.71 17.37 9.16
C ALA A 95 4.51 17.50 10.12
N GLU A 96 3.43 18.13 9.67
CA GLU A 96 2.19 18.32 10.45
C GLU A 96 1.55 16.98 10.84
N GLU A 97 1.41 16.08 9.87
CA GLU A 97 0.73 14.80 10.03
C GLU A 97 1.67 13.63 10.38
N GLY A 98 2.97 13.90 10.47
CA GLY A 98 3.99 12.91 10.84
C GLY A 98 4.14 11.75 9.85
N TRP A 99 3.93 11.96 8.56
CA TRP A 99 3.89 10.90 7.53
C TRP A 99 5.13 10.01 7.47
N LEU A 100 6.30 10.59 7.78
CA LEU A 100 7.58 9.89 7.70
C LEU A 100 8.00 9.24 9.02
N ARG A 101 7.18 9.39 10.08
CA ARG A 101 7.40 8.69 11.35
C ARG A 101 7.11 7.21 11.17
N ARG A 102 8.15 6.40 11.19
CA ARG A 102 8.04 4.94 11.18
C ARG A 102 7.58 4.42 12.55
N PRO A 103 6.51 3.61 12.64
CA PRO A 103 6.18 2.85 13.85
C PRO A 103 7.30 1.85 14.18
N GLU A 104 7.62 1.65 15.45
CA GLU A 104 8.71 0.74 15.90
C GLU A 104 8.58 -0.67 15.31
N ASN A 105 7.35 -1.18 15.29
CA ASN A 105 6.94 -2.46 14.77
C ASN A 105 6.34 -2.36 13.35
N GLY A 106 6.58 -1.26 12.64
CA GLY A 106 6.08 -1.04 11.28
C GLY A 106 6.52 -2.14 10.30
N TRP A 107 5.57 -2.68 9.55
CA TRP A 107 5.82 -3.68 8.53
C TRP A 107 6.24 -2.98 7.23
N ILE A 108 7.54 -2.90 7.00
CA ILE A 108 8.14 -2.31 5.79
C ILE A 108 8.93 -3.39 5.03
N PRO A 109 8.77 -3.52 3.70
CA PRO A 109 9.66 -4.34 2.89
C PRO A 109 11.12 -3.91 3.05
N ALA A 110 12.06 -4.86 3.05
CA ALA A 110 13.48 -4.57 3.29
C ALA A 110 14.07 -3.53 2.31
N ILE A 111 13.60 -3.54 1.06
CA ILE A 111 14.05 -2.59 0.02
C ILE A 111 13.63 -1.13 0.32
N ASP A 112 12.55 -0.94 1.08
CA ASP A 112 11.95 0.37 1.33
C ASP A 112 12.41 0.98 2.67
N VAL A 113 13.15 0.22 3.48
CA VAL A 113 13.62 0.68 4.80
C VAL A 113 14.46 1.95 4.70
N SER A 114 15.30 2.07 3.66
CA SER A 114 16.17 3.24 3.45
C SER A 114 15.47 4.43 2.78
N VAL A 115 14.23 4.26 2.29
CA VAL A 115 13.46 5.34 1.65
C VAL A 115 12.86 6.28 2.70
N ASN A 116 12.54 5.75 3.89
CA ASN A 116 11.96 6.53 5.00
C ASN A 116 12.98 7.24 5.90
N SER A 117 14.28 7.04 5.68
CA SER A 117 15.32 7.82 6.34
C SER A 117 15.51 9.14 5.60
N VAL A 118 14.71 10.14 5.93
CA VAL A 118 15.05 11.54 5.62
C VAL A 118 16.33 11.85 6.38
N GLN A 119 17.40 12.18 5.66
CA GLN A 119 18.62 12.71 6.28
C GLN A 119 18.29 14.08 6.85
N ASP A 120 18.55 14.25 8.15
CA ASP A 120 18.58 15.55 8.85
C ASP A 120 19.60 16.51 8.22
#